data_AF-A0A3D5T6N9-F1
#
_entry.id   AF-A0A3D5T6N9-F1
#
_cell.length_a   1.000
_cell.length_b   1.000
_cell.length_c   1.000
_cell.angle_alpha   90.00
_cell.angle_beta   90.00
_cell.angle_gamma   90.00
#
_symmetry.space_group_name_H-M   'P 1'
#
loop_
_entity.id
_entity.type
_entity.pdbx_description
1 polymer ?
#
loop_
_entity_poly.entity_id
_entity_poly.type
_entity_poly.pdbx_seq_one_letter_code
_entity_poly.pdbx_strand_id
1 'polypeptide(L)'
;DNDMYIKQEWKKAHYDAAYTRAYRIEVLQNKHGVLIMEHVAVVADTVQKILDVKMTWKINEDGKIEAVIEAIKDKEFPDLPRFGIRMFLNKKMDEITYFGMGPQESYRDKHQASCHGLFRSKVAQMHEDYIRPQENGSHYDCDYVELTNGQCGIAAVSKNPFSFNASVYTQEELERVSHNYELKESDSIVFCMDYAMNGIGSNSCGPDVLDKYRFAEEAFQFQFELIPFVKG
;
A
#
# COMPACT_ATOMS: atom_id res chain seq x y z
N ASP A 1 -8.50 -14.94 5.70
CA ASP A 1 -8.78 -16.39 5.87
C ASP A 1 -7.77 -17.30 5.19
N ASN A 2 -7.48 -17.14 3.90
CA ASN A 2 -6.52 -18.00 3.19
C ASN A 2 -5.10 -17.93 3.76
N ASP A 3 -4.70 -16.80 4.34
CA ASP A 3 -3.37 -16.64 4.94
C ASP A 3 -3.20 -17.34 6.30
N MET A 4 -4.20 -18.09 6.80
CA MET A 4 -4.19 -18.58 8.19
C MET A 4 -2.93 -19.39 8.58
N TYR A 5 -2.31 -20.07 7.62
CA TYR A 5 -1.07 -20.81 7.84
C TYR A 5 0.17 -19.90 7.76
N ILE A 6 0.33 -19.13 6.69
CA ILE A 6 1.49 -18.24 6.50
C ILE A 6 1.51 -17.06 7.48
N LYS A 7 0.33 -16.64 7.97
CA LYS A 7 0.17 -15.61 9.00
C LYS A 7 0.97 -15.90 10.26
N GLN A 8 1.09 -17.18 10.66
CA GLN A 8 1.92 -17.53 11.81
C GLN A 8 3.40 -17.28 11.55
N GLU A 9 3.87 -17.56 10.33
CA GLU A 9 5.25 -17.28 9.92
C GLU A 9 5.52 -15.77 9.83
N TRP A 10 4.58 -14.98 9.31
CA TRP A 10 4.69 -13.51 9.33
C TRP A 10 4.73 -12.94 10.74
N LYS A 11 3.93 -13.48 11.68
CA LYS A 11 3.99 -13.08 13.09
C LYS A 11 5.30 -13.49 13.75
N LYS A 12 5.86 -14.66 13.45
CA LYS A 12 7.21 -15.06 13.91
C LYS A 12 8.32 -14.18 13.33
N ALA A 13 8.13 -13.70 12.10
CA ALA A 13 9.00 -12.72 11.45
C ALA A 13 8.80 -11.28 11.94
N HIS A 14 7.83 -11.04 12.84
CA HIS A 14 7.50 -9.75 13.44
C HIS A 14 7.07 -8.67 12.42
N TYR A 15 6.49 -9.07 11.28
CA TYR A 15 6.04 -8.13 10.25
C TYR A 15 4.94 -7.18 10.73
N ASP A 16 4.11 -7.62 11.67
CA ASP A 16 3.03 -6.85 12.29
C ASP A 16 3.53 -5.80 13.30
N ALA A 17 4.79 -5.90 13.74
CA ALA A 17 5.43 -4.96 14.66
C ALA A 17 6.61 -4.20 14.01
N ALA A 18 6.75 -4.30 12.69
CA ALA A 18 7.86 -3.72 11.97
C ALA A 18 7.79 -2.19 11.91
N TYR A 19 8.94 -1.54 12.04
CA TYR A 19 9.09 -0.09 11.97
C TYR A 19 10.36 0.30 11.22
N THR A 20 10.40 1.55 10.75
CA THR A 20 11.54 2.10 10.01
C THR A 20 12.59 2.68 10.97
N ARG A 21 13.85 2.28 10.79
CA ARG A 21 15.00 2.85 11.49
C ARG A 21 15.93 3.54 10.50
N ALA A 22 16.15 4.85 10.67
CA ALA A 22 17.09 5.60 9.85
C ALA A 22 18.54 5.42 10.32
N TYR A 23 19.44 5.15 9.37
CA TYR A 23 20.89 5.15 9.59
C TYR A 23 21.54 6.44 9.10
N ARG A 24 21.05 6.98 7.99
CA ARG A 24 21.53 8.23 7.40
C ARG A 24 20.37 8.97 6.76
N ILE A 25 20.33 10.28 6.94
CA ILE A 25 19.42 11.20 6.27
C ILE A 25 20.26 12.38 5.80
N GLU A 26 20.14 12.71 4.53
CA GLU A 26 20.78 13.88 3.93
C GLU A 26 19.72 14.72 3.23
N VAL A 27 19.77 16.02 3.47
CA VAL A 27 18.83 16.98 2.89
C VAL A 27 19.61 18.00 2.09
N LEU A 28 19.30 18.10 0.80
CA LEU A 28 19.84 19.12 -0.10
C LEU A 28 18.69 20.02 -0.54
N GLN A 29 18.75 21.29 -0.17
CA GLN A 29 17.75 22.29 -0.55
C GLN A 29 18.37 23.31 -1.48
N ASN A 30 17.65 23.64 -2.55
CA ASN A 30 17.99 24.76 -3.44
C ASN A 30 16.72 25.55 -3.80
N LYS A 31 16.86 26.53 -4.70
CA LYS A 31 15.75 27.41 -5.11
C LYS A 31 14.60 26.70 -5.86
N HIS A 32 14.82 25.49 -6.35
CA HIS A 32 13.86 24.72 -7.16
C HIS A 32 13.22 23.55 -6.40
N GLY A 33 13.65 23.30 -5.15
CA GLY A 33 13.09 22.20 -4.37
C GLY A 33 13.99 21.67 -3.26
N VAL A 34 13.54 20.56 -2.68
CA VAL A 34 14.20 19.83 -1.60
C VAL A 34 14.41 18.39 -2.05
N LEU A 35 15.64 17.89 -1.91
CA LEU A 35 16.00 16.49 -2.10
C LEU A 35 16.36 15.88 -0.75
N ILE A 36 15.66 14.83 -0.35
CA ILE A 36 15.88 14.08 0.88
C ILE A 36 16.35 12.68 0.47
N MET A 37 17.55 12.29 0.90
CA MET A 37 18.13 10.99 0.63
C MET A 37 18.31 10.25 1.95
N GLU A 38 17.79 9.04 2.03
CA GLU A 38 17.71 8.27 3.26
C GLU A 38 18.29 6.87 3.03
N HIS A 39 19.06 6.39 4.00
CA HIS A 39 19.39 4.99 4.14
C HIS A 39 18.75 4.51 5.45
N VAL A 40 17.74 3.66 5.30
CA VAL A 40 16.91 3.16 6.40
C VAL A 40 16.85 1.64 6.35
N ALA A 41 16.40 1.05 7.45
CA ALA A 41 15.98 -0.34 7.48
C ALA A 41 14.55 -0.48 7.97
N VAL A 42 13.88 -1.52 7.51
CA VAL A 42 12.69 -2.05 8.19
C VAL A 42 13.16 -3.13 9.15
N VAL A 43 12.85 -2.94 10.43
CA VAL A 43 13.26 -3.81 11.54
C VAL A 43 12.07 -4.07 12.45
N ALA A 44 12.19 -5.04 13.34
CA ALA A 44 11.30 -5.18 14.49
C ALA A 44 12.14 -5.55 15.72
N ASP A 45 11.55 -5.45 16.91
CA ASP A 45 12.25 -5.81 18.13
C ASP A 45 12.71 -7.27 18.08
N THR A 46 13.93 -7.52 18.56
CA THR A 46 14.53 -8.86 18.73
C THR A 46 14.81 -9.66 17.45
N VAL A 47 14.64 -9.07 16.25
CA VAL A 47 15.00 -9.68 14.97
C VAL A 47 16.05 -8.85 14.22
N GLN A 48 16.75 -9.47 13.28
CA GLN A 48 17.68 -8.78 12.39
C GLN A 48 16.92 -7.89 11.38
N LYS A 49 17.67 -7.15 10.55
CA LYS A 49 17.11 -6.26 9.54
C LYS A 49 16.26 -7.06 8.53
N ILE A 50 14.99 -6.71 8.40
CA ILE A 50 14.06 -7.34 7.45
C ILE A 50 14.30 -6.79 6.04
N LEU A 51 14.42 -5.46 5.92
CA LEU A 51 14.71 -4.76 4.67
C LEU A 51 15.84 -3.76 4.85
N ASP A 52 16.80 -3.75 3.92
CA ASP A 52 17.70 -2.61 3.69
C ASP A 52 17.10 -1.70 2.63
N VAL A 53 16.93 -0.41 2.92
CA VAL A 53 16.17 0.47 2.03
C VAL A 53 16.90 1.79 1.81
N LYS A 54 17.05 2.17 0.54
CA LYS A 54 17.43 3.52 0.14
C LYS A 54 16.19 4.24 -0.37
N MET A 55 15.91 5.41 0.18
CA MET A 55 14.79 6.24 -0.24
C MET A 55 15.30 7.59 -0.72
N THR A 56 14.75 8.06 -1.82
CA THR A 56 14.97 9.42 -2.30
C THR A 56 13.62 10.09 -2.50
N TRP A 57 13.43 11.21 -1.82
CA TRP A 57 12.26 12.08 -1.95
C TRP A 57 12.70 13.39 -2.57
N LYS A 58 12.03 13.82 -3.63
CA LYS A 58 12.26 15.11 -4.28
C LYS A 58 10.97 15.90 -4.27
N ILE A 59 10.97 17.00 -3.52
CA ILE A 59 9.86 17.94 -3.43
C ILE A 59 10.18 19.11 -4.37
N ASN A 60 9.38 19.27 -5.42
CA ASN A 60 9.55 20.32 -6.42
C ASN A 60 8.86 21.63 -5.99
N GLU A 61 9.16 22.72 -6.71
CA GLU A 61 8.60 24.06 -6.45
C GLU A 61 7.06 24.15 -6.59
N ASP A 62 6.46 23.25 -7.36
CA ASP A 62 5.00 23.12 -7.54
C ASP A 62 4.32 22.26 -6.46
N GLY A 63 5.09 21.74 -5.50
CA GLY A 63 4.62 20.86 -4.43
C GLY A 63 4.55 19.38 -4.82
N LYS A 64 4.90 19.02 -6.07
CA LYS A 64 4.98 17.62 -6.49
C LYS A 64 6.09 16.89 -5.74
N ILE A 65 5.78 15.71 -5.21
CA ILE A 65 6.73 14.84 -4.53
C ILE A 65 7.03 13.64 -5.43
N GLU A 66 8.27 13.51 -5.88
CA GLU A 66 8.76 12.31 -6.56
C GLU A 66 9.46 11.43 -5.52
N ALA A 67 9.20 10.13 -5.55
CA ALA A 67 9.79 9.17 -4.64
C ALA A 67 10.42 8.00 -5.41
N VAL A 68 11.61 7.59 -4.99
CA VAL A 68 12.27 6.36 -5.43
C VAL A 68 12.67 5.58 -4.18
N ILE A 69 12.17 4.36 -4.06
CA ILE A 69 12.42 3.46 -2.94
C ILE A 69 13.06 2.20 -3.49
N GLU A 70 14.31 1.94 -3.11
CA GLU A 70 15.05 0.72 -3.46
C GLU A 70 15.19 -0.12 -2.21
N ALA A 71 14.65 -1.33 -2.21
CA ALA A 71 14.64 -2.21 -1.05
C ALA A 71 15.28 -3.56 -1.37
N ILE A 72 16.01 -4.10 -0.40
CA ILE A 72 16.59 -5.43 -0.41
C ILE A 72 16.09 -6.18 0.82
N LYS A 73 15.31 -7.25 0.60
CA LYS A 73 14.81 -8.17 1.62
C LYS A 73 15.91 -9.15 2.03
N ASP A 74 16.03 -9.37 3.34
CA ASP A 74 16.83 -10.47 3.84
C ASP A 74 16.13 -11.81 3.50
N LYS A 75 16.91 -12.73 2.93
CA LYS A 75 16.44 -14.01 2.38
C LYS A 75 15.99 -14.97 3.47
N GLU A 76 16.46 -14.81 4.70
CA GLU A 76 16.08 -15.66 5.82
C GLU A 76 14.63 -15.43 6.27
N PHE A 77 14.06 -14.27 5.95
CA PHE A 77 12.67 -13.97 6.26
C PHE A 77 11.71 -14.52 5.19
N PRO A 78 10.47 -14.89 5.57
CA PRO A 78 9.45 -15.34 4.62
C PRO A 78 9.10 -14.25 3.60
N ASP A 79 8.41 -14.64 2.53
CA ASP A 79 7.89 -13.67 1.54
C ASP A 79 7.06 -12.58 2.22
N LEU A 80 7.20 -11.35 1.76
CA LEU A 80 6.43 -10.22 2.26
C LEU A 80 4.97 -10.38 1.85
N PRO A 81 3.98 -10.06 2.72
CA PRO A 81 2.58 -10.05 2.32
C PRO A 81 2.31 -8.99 1.23
N ARG A 82 2.96 -7.83 1.39
CA ARG A 82 2.93 -6.68 0.47
C ARG A 82 4.16 -5.79 0.69
N PHE A 83 4.46 -4.94 -0.28
CA PHE A 83 5.38 -3.83 -0.11
C PHE A 83 4.83 -2.59 -0.81
N GLY A 84 4.85 -1.46 -0.10
CA GLY A 84 4.23 -0.22 -0.52
C GLY A 84 4.39 0.88 0.51
N ILE A 85 3.68 1.98 0.27
CA ILE A 85 3.54 3.08 1.22
C ILE A 85 2.11 3.12 1.74
N ARG A 86 1.95 3.44 3.02
CA ARG A 86 0.67 3.71 3.66
C ARG A 86 0.65 5.14 4.15
N MET A 87 -0.38 5.89 3.76
CA MET A 87 -0.58 7.28 4.11
C MET A 87 -1.92 7.44 4.84
N PHE A 88 -1.92 8.30 5.86
CA PHE A 88 -3.11 8.71 6.58
C PHE A 88 -3.50 10.10 6.10
N LEU A 89 -4.48 10.15 5.20
CA LEU A 89 -4.97 11.38 4.59
C LEU A 89 -6.10 11.97 5.43
N ASN A 90 -6.35 13.28 5.25
CA ASN A 90 -7.45 13.95 5.92
C ASN A 90 -8.78 13.22 5.63
N LYS A 91 -9.58 12.93 6.67
CA LYS A 91 -10.85 12.19 6.54
C LYS A 91 -11.83 12.79 5.53
N LYS A 92 -11.71 14.08 5.21
CA LYS A 92 -12.53 14.76 4.20
C LYS A 92 -12.17 14.40 2.75
N MET A 93 -11.02 13.77 2.50
CA MET A 93 -10.62 13.31 1.16
C MET A 93 -11.33 12.00 0.79
N ASP A 94 -12.66 12.03 0.80
CA ASP A 94 -13.54 10.86 0.71
C ASP A 94 -13.97 10.51 -0.71
N GLU A 95 -13.61 11.33 -1.71
CA GLU A 95 -13.85 11.06 -3.13
C GLU A 95 -12.62 10.47 -3.77
N ILE A 96 -12.80 9.34 -4.46
CA ILE A 96 -11.73 8.65 -5.18
C ILE A 96 -12.05 8.57 -6.67
N THR A 97 -11.05 8.86 -7.50
CA THR A 97 -11.08 8.64 -8.96
C THR A 97 -9.82 7.89 -9.33
N TYR A 98 -9.90 6.81 -10.10
CA TYR A 98 -8.71 6.05 -10.49
C TYR A 98 -8.85 5.45 -11.87
N PHE A 99 -7.71 5.19 -12.51
CA PHE A 99 -7.64 4.42 -13.75
C PHE A 99 -6.86 3.12 -13.49
N GLY A 100 -7.52 1.98 -13.66
CA GLY A 100 -6.97 0.66 -13.37
C GLY A 100 -8.05 -0.42 -13.39
N MET A 101 -7.78 -1.59 -12.80
CA MET A 101 -8.78 -2.66 -12.71
C MET A 101 -9.93 -2.30 -11.75
N GLY A 102 -11.17 -2.40 -12.22
CA GLY A 102 -12.36 -2.16 -11.42
C GLY A 102 -13.65 -2.61 -12.10
N PRO A 103 -14.83 -2.19 -11.59
CA PRO A 103 -15.03 -1.35 -10.40
C PRO A 103 -14.98 -2.13 -9.07
N GLN A 104 -15.08 -3.46 -9.08
CA GLN A 104 -14.97 -4.27 -7.86
C GLN A 104 -13.52 -4.48 -7.44
N GLU A 105 -13.31 -4.90 -6.18
CA GLU A 105 -11.99 -5.25 -5.67
C GLU A 105 -11.30 -6.30 -6.56
N SER A 106 -9.99 -6.14 -6.71
CA SER A 106 -9.14 -7.02 -7.49
C SER A 106 -7.75 -7.18 -6.89
N TYR A 107 -7.23 -8.39 -7.06
CA TYR A 107 -5.91 -8.82 -6.61
C TYR A 107 -5.16 -9.47 -7.78
N ARG A 108 -3.86 -9.67 -7.61
CA ARG A 108 -2.98 -10.21 -8.64
C ARG A 108 -3.45 -11.55 -9.23
N ASP A 109 -4.14 -12.38 -8.45
CA ASP A 109 -4.73 -13.66 -8.87
C ASP A 109 -6.27 -13.64 -8.96
N LYS A 110 -6.94 -12.58 -8.50
CA LYS A 110 -8.40 -12.35 -8.55
C LYS A 110 -8.69 -11.02 -9.24
N HIS A 111 -8.62 -10.96 -10.57
CA HIS A 111 -8.93 -9.73 -11.34
C HIS A 111 -9.64 -9.99 -12.67
N GLN A 112 -9.87 -11.24 -13.06
CA GLN A 112 -10.40 -11.58 -14.40
C GLN A 112 -11.87 -11.12 -14.61
N ALA A 113 -12.58 -10.79 -13.54
CA ALA A 113 -13.92 -10.20 -13.61
C ALA A 113 -13.89 -8.67 -13.71
N SER A 114 -12.73 -8.05 -13.48
CA SER A 114 -12.52 -6.60 -13.55
C SER A 114 -12.11 -6.18 -14.96
N CYS A 115 -12.25 -4.90 -15.26
CA CYS A 115 -11.73 -4.30 -16.49
C CYS A 115 -10.93 -3.04 -16.18
N HIS A 116 -10.02 -2.71 -17.10
CA HIS A 116 -9.33 -1.42 -17.09
C HIS A 116 -10.29 -0.31 -17.49
N GLY A 117 -10.35 0.74 -16.67
CA GLY A 117 -11.20 1.88 -16.95
C GLY A 117 -11.04 3.00 -15.93
N LEU A 118 -11.75 4.10 -16.19
CA LEU A 118 -11.85 5.23 -15.29
C LEU A 118 -13.04 5.03 -14.35
N PHE A 119 -12.76 4.87 -13.07
CA PHE A 119 -13.78 4.65 -12.04
C PHE A 119 -13.81 5.80 -11.04
N ARG A 120 -14.98 6.03 -10.45
CA ARG A 120 -15.23 7.04 -9.42
C ARG A 120 -16.06 6.44 -8.31
N SER A 121 -15.71 6.72 -7.07
CA SER A 121 -16.40 6.18 -5.90
C SER A 121 -16.24 7.10 -4.70
N LYS A 122 -16.93 6.78 -3.62
CA LYS A 122 -16.57 7.25 -2.27
C LYS A 122 -15.66 6.22 -1.61
N VAL A 123 -14.71 6.64 -0.79
CA VAL A 123 -13.78 5.72 -0.09
C VAL A 123 -14.54 4.68 0.73
N ALA A 124 -15.63 5.07 1.41
CA ALA A 124 -16.46 4.14 2.17
C ALA A 124 -17.11 3.03 1.31
N GLN A 125 -17.32 3.28 0.02
CA GLN A 125 -17.90 2.30 -0.92
C GLN A 125 -16.85 1.36 -1.53
N MET A 126 -15.56 1.61 -1.27
CA MET A 126 -14.46 0.73 -1.69
C MET A 126 -14.24 -0.44 -0.73
N HIS A 127 -14.91 -0.40 0.43
CA HIS A 127 -14.81 -1.44 1.46
C HIS A 127 -15.69 -2.64 1.11
N GLU A 128 -15.10 -3.83 1.12
CA GLU A 128 -15.86 -5.08 1.07
C GLU A 128 -16.16 -5.55 2.50
N ASP A 129 -17.45 -5.62 2.83
CA ASP A 129 -17.97 -5.86 4.19
C ASP A 129 -17.95 -7.36 4.55
N TYR A 130 -16.75 -7.96 4.56
CA TYR A 130 -16.55 -9.34 4.97
C TYR A 130 -16.97 -9.55 6.44
N ILE A 131 -17.83 -10.55 6.71
CA ILE A 131 -18.32 -10.87 8.07
C ILE A 131 -17.17 -10.97 9.07
N ARG A 132 -16.08 -11.64 8.69
CA ARG A 132 -14.81 -11.63 9.41
C ARG A 132 -13.89 -10.61 8.73
N PRO A 133 -13.61 -9.46 9.38
CA PRO A 133 -12.79 -8.44 8.77
C PRO A 133 -11.37 -8.93 8.47
N GLN A 134 -10.83 -8.48 7.34
CA GLN A 134 -9.53 -8.82 6.79
C GLN A 134 -9.15 -7.79 5.72
N GLU A 135 -7.92 -7.84 5.17
CA GLU A 135 -7.52 -7.02 4.01
C GLU A 135 -8.55 -7.19 2.88
N ASN A 136 -9.03 -6.08 2.33
CA ASN A 136 -10.07 -6.02 1.31
C ASN A 136 -9.95 -4.74 0.46
N GLY A 137 -10.66 -4.65 -0.66
CA GLY A 137 -10.79 -3.39 -1.41
C GLY A 137 -9.54 -2.98 -2.17
N SER A 138 -8.66 -3.93 -2.50
CA SER A 138 -7.52 -3.68 -3.39
C SER A 138 -7.99 -3.45 -4.82
N HIS A 139 -7.26 -2.66 -5.59
CA HIS A 139 -7.40 -2.52 -7.03
C HIS A 139 -6.03 -2.76 -7.68
N TYR A 140 -5.92 -3.87 -8.40
CA TYR A 140 -4.70 -4.28 -9.10
C TYR A 140 -4.49 -3.48 -10.39
N ASP A 141 -3.24 -3.39 -10.85
CA ASP A 141 -2.88 -2.83 -12.18
C ASP A 141 -3.47 -1.43 -12.40
N CYS A 142 -3.11 -0.50 -11.53
CA CYS A 142 -3.56 0.89 -11.52
C CYS A 142 -2.47 1.83 -12.03
N ASP A 143 -2.84 2.72 -12.95
CA ASP A 143 -1.95 3.74 -13.51
C ASP A 143 -1.89 4.98 -12.62
N TYR A 144 -3.06 5.42 -12.13
CA TYR A 144 -3.17 6.52 -11.19
C TYR A 144 -4.43 6.46 -10.33
N VAL A 145 -4.37 7.11 -9.18
CA VAL A 145 -5.48 7.31 -8.25
C VAL A 145 -5.46 8.72 -7.68
N GLU A 146 -6.61 9.35 -7.60
CA GLU A 146 -6.82 10.67 -7.02
C GLU A 146 -7.74 10.55 -5.80
N LEU A 147 -7.34 11.18 -4.69
CA LEU A 147 -8.20 11.36 -3.51
C LEU A 147 -8.43 12.86 -3.27
N THR A 148 -9.69 13.26 -3.11
CA THR A 148 -10.07 14.68 -3.01
C THR A 148 -11.22 14.91 -2.05
N ASN A 149 -11.30 16.13 -1.53
CA ASN A 149 -12.43 16.62 -0.75
C ASN A 149 -13.39 17.52 -1.58
N GLY A 150 -13.25 17.49 -2.91
CA GLY A 150 -13.99 18.34 -3.84
C GLY A 150 -13.36 19.71 -4.11
N GLN A 151 -12.44 20.19 -3.27
CA GLN A 151 -11.74 21.48 -3.45
C GLN A 151 -10.26 21.30 -3.71
N CYS A 152 -9.61 20.36 -3.01
CA CYS A 152 -8.22 20.00 -3.22
C CYS A 152 -8.04 18.50 -3.05
N GLY A 153 -6.89 17.98 -3.47
CA GLY A 153 -6.61 16.57 -3.42
C GLY A 153 -5.16 16.24 -3.71
N ILE A 154 -4.90 14.94 -3.77
CA ILE A 154 -3.61 14.37 -4.12
C ILE A 154 -3.85 13.31 -5.19
N ALA A 155 -3.09 13.38 -6.27
CA ALA A 155 -2.99 12.32 -7.26
C ALA A 155 -1.72 11.51 -6.98
N ALA A 156 -1.84 10.19 -6.95
CA ALA A 156 -0.73 9.26 -6.86
C ALA A 156 -0.59 8.54 -8.20
N VAL A 157 0.61 8.60 -8.78
CA VAL A 157 0.90 8.12 -10.13
C VAL A 157 2.21 7.34 -10.10
N SER A 158 2.31 6.28 -10.89
CA SER A 158 3.59 5.62 -11.16
C SER A 158 3.76 5.36 -12.64
N LYS A 159 5.01 5.25 -13.09
CA LYS A 159 5.35 4.86 -14.46
C LYS A 159 4.98 3.41 -14.74
N ASN A 160 5.12 2.54 -13.74
CA ASN A 160 4.70 1.14 -13.81
C ASN A 160 3.40 1.01 -13.01
N PRO A 161 2.43 0.21 -13.45
CA PRO A 161 1.20 0.02 -12.70
C PRO A 161 1.46 -0.50 -11.28
N PHE A 162 0.66 -0.03 -10.32
CA PHE A 162 0.72 -0.41 -8.91
C PHE A 162 -0.63 -0.98 -8.46
N SER A 163 -0.69 -1.58 -7.27
CA SER A 163 -1.97 -1.87 -6.62
C SER A 163 -2.28 -0.79 -5.60
N PHE A 164 -3.55 -0.47 -5.37
CA PHE A 164 -3.90 0.45 -4.29
C PHE A 164 -5.08 -0.03 -3.48
N ASN A 165 -5.18 0.48 -2.25
CA ASN A 165 -6.35 0.36 -1.41
C ASN A 165 -6.64 1.71 -0.75
N ALA A 166 -7.91 2.07 -0.63
CA ALA A 166 -8.35 3.24 0.14
C ALA A 166 -9.49 2.81 1.07
N SER A 167 -9.34 3.07 2.37
CA SER A 167 -10.25 2.57 3.38
C SER A 167 -10.51 3.59 4.48
N VAL A 168 -11.69 3.49 5.10
CA VAL A 168 -12.01 4.18 6.36
C VAL A 168 -11.53 3.39 7.59
N TYR A 169 -11.01 2.17 7.42
CA TYR A 169 -10.49 1.32 8.48
C TYR A 169 -8.98 1.12 8.33
N THR A 170 -8.27 1.04 9.46
CA THR A 170 -6.85 0.66 9.46
C THR A 170 -6.69 -0.86 9.32
N GLN A 171 -5.56 -1.32 8.79
CA GLN A 171 -5.28 -2.77 8.76
C GLN A 171 -5.21 -3.37 10.16
N GLU A 172 -4.73 -2.61 11.14
CA GLU A 172 -4.69 -3.00 12.54
C GLU A 172 -6.10 -3.21 13.09
N GLU A 173 -7.05 -2.35 12.75
CA GLU A 173 -8.45 -2.51 13.15
C GLU A 173 -9.10 -3.73 12.48
N LEU A 174 -8.87 -3.94 11.18
CA LEU A 174 -9.36 -5.09 10.44
C LEU A 174 -8.84 -6.42 11.03
N GLU A 175 -7.58 -6.47 11.45
CA GLU A 175 -6.99 -7.65 12.10
C GLU A 175 -7.49 -7.85 13.55
N ARG A 176 -7.84 -6.76 14.25
CA ARG A 176 -8.19 -6.79 15.68
C ARG A 176 -9.57 -7.38 15.96
N VAL A 177 -10.56 -7.06 15.13
CA VAL A 177 -11.96 -7.45 15.37
C VAL A 177 -12.29 -8.81 14.77
N SER A 178 -13.29 -9.50 15.32
CA SER A 178 -13.74 -10.80 14.79
C SER A 178 -14.94 -10.67 13.87
N HIS A 179 -15.73 -9.61 14.03
CA HIS A 179 -16.92 -9.36 13.21
C HIS A 179 -16.98 -7.92 12.70
N ASN A 180 -17.55 -7.76 11.51
CA ASN A 180 -17.68 -6.46 10.83
C ASN A 180 -18.42 -5.39 11.64
N TYR A 181 -19.46 -5.74 12.39
CA TYR A 181 -20.21 -4.78 13.22
C TYR A 181 -19.39 -4.22 14.40
N GLU A 182 -18.22 -4.78 14.69
CA GLU A 182 -17.31 -4.29 15.72
C GLU A 182 -16.32 -3.24 15.19
N LEU A 183 -16.25 -3.07 13.86
CA LEU A 183 -15.31 -2.16 13.19
C LEU A 183 -15.55 -0.71 13.60
N LYS A 184 -14.45 -0.01 13.86
CA LYS A 184 -14.44 1.43 14.12
C LYS A 184 -13.65 2.16 13.04
N GLU A 185 -14.31 3.12 12.41
CA GLU A 185 -13.63 3.97 11.44
C GLU A 185 -12.45 4.72 12.06
N SER A 186 -11.41 4.88 11.26
CA SER A 186 -10.27 5.75 11.51
C SER A 186 -10.69 7.22 11.46
N ASP A 187 -9.90 8.07 12.13
CA ASP A 187 -9.98 9.53 12.02
C ASP A 187 -9.36 10.07 10.72
N SER A 188 -8.89 9.18 9.84
CA SER A 188 -8.23 9.49 8.56
C SER A 188 -8.72 8.55 7.47
N ILE A 189 -8.57 8.96 6.20
CA ILE A 189 -8.61 8.02 5.08
C ILE A 189 -7.27 7.29 5.04
N VAL A 190 -7.30 5.97 5.13
CA VAL A 190 -6.11 5.12 5.03
C VAL A 190 -5.91 4.79 3.56
N PHE A 191 -4.88 5.37 2.95
CA PHE A 191 -4.55 5.15 1.54
C PHE A 191 -3.24 4.37 1.45
N CYS A 192 -3.28 3.23 0.78
CA CYS A 192 -2.13 2.38 0.54
C CYS A 192 -1.85 2.30 -0.96
N MET A 193 -0.57 2.43 -1.30
CA MET A 193 -0.08 2.30 -2.65
C MET A 193 1.04 1.27 -2.66
N ASP A 194 0.79 0.14 -3.31
CA ASP A 194 1.63 -1.05 -3.27
C ASP A 194 2.36 -1.24 -4.58
N TYR A 195 3.68 -1.33 -4.46
CA TYR A 195 4.52 -1.88 -5.50
C TYR A 195 4.10 -3.31 -5.86
N ALA A 196 3.90 -4.14 -4.82
CA ALA A 196 3.52 -5.53 -4.97
C ALA A 196 2.76 -6.03 -3.75
N MET A 197 1.86 -6.97 -4.01
CA MET A 197 1.10 -7.71 -3.02
C MET A 197 0.93 -9.15 -3.51
N ASN A 198 0.93 -10.11 -2.58
CA ASN A 198 0.62 -11.50 -2.93
C ASN A 198 -0.80 -11.64 -3.49
N GLY A 199 -0.99 -12.67 -4.32
CA GLY A 199 -2.34 -13.17 -4.61
C GLY A 199 -3.04 -13.66 -3.34
N ILE A 200 -4.37 -13.68 -3.35
CA ILE A 200 -5.19 -14.08 -2.19
C ILE A 200 -5.29 -15.60 -2.04
N GLY A 201 -5.01 -16.35 -3.10
CA GLY A 201 -5.07 -17.81 -3.13
C GLY A 201 -6.42 -18.40 -2.72
N SER A 202 -6.40 -19.65 -2.26
CA SER A 202 -7.60 -20.37 -1.77
C SER A 202 -7.29 -21.30 -0.59
N ASN A 203 -6.19 -21.05 0.11
CA ASN A 203 -5.56 -21.97 1.06
C ASN A 203 -6.36 -22.23 2.34
N SER A 204 -7.53 -21.60 2.53
CA SER A 204 -8.47 -22.00 3.57
C SER A 204 -9.01 -23.42 3.34
N CYS A 205 -9.23 -23.82 2.08
CA CYS A 205 -9.69 -25.16 1.70
C CYS A 205 -9.26 -25.55 0.28
N GLY A 206 -8.11 -25.08 -0.17
CA GLY A 206 -7.59 -25.20 -1.54
C GLY A 206 -6.08 -25.03 -1.60
N PRO A 207 -5.48 -24.88 -2.79
CA PRO A 207 -4.04 -24.69 -2.92
C PRO A 207 -3.56 -23.34 -2.37
N ASP A 208 -2.26 -23.33 -2.02
CA ASP A 208 -1.47 -22.12 -1.81
C ASP A 208 -1.49 -21.20 -3.05
N VAL A 209 -1.08 -19.95 -2.84
CA VAL A 209 -0.88 -18.97 -3.92
C VAL A 209 0.12 -19.53 -4.93
N LEU A 210 -0.28 -19.59 -6.20
CA LEU A 210 0.59 -20.04 -7.28
C LEU A 210 1.82 -19.14 -7.40
N ASP A 211 2.98 -19.72 -7.72
CA ASP A 211 4.27 -19.00 -7.76
C ASP A 211 4.25 -17.72 -8.60
N LYS A 212 3.55 -17.74 -9.75
CA LYS A 212 3.42 -16.55 -10.63
C LYS A 212 2.68 -15.37 -9.99
N TYR A 213 1.97 -15.59 -8.88
CA TYR A 213 1.22 -14.57 -8.14
C TYR A 213 1.86 -14.23 -6.79
N ARG A 214 3.01 -14.84 -6.46
CA ARG A 214 3.78 -14.53 -5.26
C ARG A 214 4.65 -13.29 -5.48
N PHE A 215 4.81 -12.52 -4.42
CA PHE A 215 5.80 -11.47 -4.32
C PHE A 215 7.08 -12.06 -3.70
N ALA A 216 7.86 -12.74 -4.54
CA ALA A 216 9.07 -13.47 -4.15
C ALA A 216 10.38 -12.71 -4.44
N GLU A 217 10.28 -11.45 -4.87
CA GLU A 217 11.44 -10.65 -5.21
C GLU A 217 12.22 -10.24 -3.94
N GLU A 218 13.53 -10.38 -3.97
CA GLU A 218 14.41 -10.02 -2.86
C GLU A 218 15.00 -8.62 -3.02
N ALA A 219 15.04 -8.08 -4.23
CA ALA A 219 15.49 -6.73 -4.51
C ALA A 219 14.54 -6.10 -5.51
N PHE A 220 13.97 -4.95 -5.14
CA PHE A 220 12.94 -4.28 -5.93
C PHE A 220 13.01 -2.77 -5.76
N GLN A 221 12.47 -2.06 -6.74
CA GLN A 221 12.43 -0.61 -6.77
C GLN A 221 11.00 -0.13 -7.03
N PHE A 222 10.50 0.73 -6.15
CA PHE A 222 9.23 1.40 -6.31
C PHE A 222 9.44 2.89 -6.56
N GLN A 223 8.97 3.37 -7.71
CA GLN A 223 9.00 4.78 -8.07
C GLN A 223 7.57 5.29 -8.24
N PHE A 224 7.28 6.46 -7.67
CA PHE A 224 5.96 7.08 -7.80
C PHE A 224 6.04 8.60 -7.61
N GLU A 225 4.96 9.27 -7.99
CA GLU A 225 4.78 10.70 -7.82
C GLU A 225 3.48 10.97 -7.05
N LEU A 226 3.55 11.91 -6.11
CA LEU A 226 2.38 12.47 -5.45
C LEU A 226 2.23 13.92 -5.90
N ILE A 227 1.11 14.24 -6.54
CA ILE A 227 0.84 15.51 -7.18
C ILE A 227 -0.32 16.17 -6.43
N PRO A 228 -0.06 17.20 -5.60
CA PRO A 228 -1.15 17.96 -5.00
C PRO A 228 -1.87 18.78 -6.05
N PHE A 229 -3.18 18.93 -5.92
CA PHE A 229 -3.98 19.78 -6.80
C PHE A 229 -5.07 20.54 -6.05
N VAL A 230 -5.52 21.64 -6.66
CA VAL A 230 -6.69 22.42 -6.25
C VAL A 230 -7.65 22.46 -7.43
N LYS A 231 -8.92 22.11 -7.20
CA LYS A 231 -9.99 22.29 -8.19
C LYS A 231 -10.37 23.77 -8.21
N GLY A 232 -10.29 24.37 -9.40
CA GLY A 232 -10.69 25.77 -9.65
C GLY A 232 -12.19 25.98 -9.61
#